data_AF-A0A8S1YIL1-F1
#
_entry.id   AF-A0A8S1YIL1-F1
#
_cell.length_a   1.000
_cell.length_b   1.000
_cell.length_c   1.000
_cell.angle_alpha   90.00
_cell.angle_beta   90.00
_cell.angle_gamma   90.00
#
_symmetry.space_group_name_H-M   'P 1'
#
loop_
_entity.id
_entity.type
_entity.pdbx_description
1 polymer ?
#
loop_
_entity_poly.entity_id
_entity_poly.type
_entity_poly.pdbx_seq_one_letter_code
_entity_poly.pdbx_strand_id
1 'polypeptide(L)'
;MNKIIAILFVICIANARQYTLYKQCDSAWANDQLGTSANTICRAGCLISSIAMMLHTYGVVTDGTTTPKTMNTWLRKNGGYASGDLFVWASINPLGFVFQGWITTTQAKYKFDAGLHVILNVNNGGHYVLMTSYSGDTFNVNDPGYSRSTYSANEVKEAAYYVHSKITYFKNHVLNI
;
A
#
# COMPACT_ATOMS: atom_id res chain seq x y z
N MET A 1 -21.48 -48.07 25.73
CA MET A 1 -21.24 -46.61 25.88
C MET A 1 -20.16 -46.20 24.88
N ASN A 2 -20.55 -45.75 23.70
CA ASN A 2 -19.62 -45.35 22.65
C ASN A 2 -19.23 -43.88 22.89
N LYS A 3 -17.99 -43.64 23.30
CA LYS A 3 -17.44 -42.28 23.44
C LYS A 3 -17.15 -41.75 22.03
N ILE A 4 -18.01 -40.88 21.52
CA ILE A 4 -17.75 -40.12 20.31
C ILE A 4 -16.76 -39.01 20.68
N ILE A 5 -15.52 -39.12 20.22
CA ILE A 5 -14.52 -38.05 20.31
C ILE A 5 -14.74 -37.15 19.10
N ALA A 6 -15.31 -35.97 19.32
CA ALA A 6 -15.39 -34.94 18.28
C ALA A 6 -14.02 -34.26 18.15
N ILE A 7 -13.31 -34.51 17.06
CA ILE A 7 -12.09 -33.79 16.69
C ILE A 7 -12.52 -32.46 16.07
N LEU A 8 -12.33 -31.37 16.79
CA LEU A 8 -12.55 -30.01 16.29
C LEU A 8 -11.40 -29.66 15.33
N PHE A 9 -11.64 -29.73 14.02
CA PHE A 9 -10.72 -29.17 13.04
C PHE A 9 -10.84 -27.64 13.06
N VAL A 10 -9.95 -26.97 13.80
CA VAL A 10 -9.77 -25.53 13.68
C VAL A 10 -9.05 -25.27 12.35
N ILE A 11 -9.82 -24.94 11.31
CA ILE A 11 -9.26 -24.43 10.07
C ILE A 11 -8.85 -22.97 10.33
N CYS A 12 -7.58 -22.76 10.67
CA CYS A 12 -6.97 -21.44 10.60
C CYS A 12 -6.84 -21.06 9.12
N ILE A 13 -7.84 -20.36 8.57
CA ILE A 13 -7.69 -19.70 7.27
C ILE A 13 -6.73 -18.53 7.49
N ALA A 14 -5.44 -18.77 7.25
CA ALA A 14 -4.48 -17.70 7.06
C ALA A 14 -4.93 -16.93 5.81
N ASN A 15 -5.60 -15.80 6.01
CA ASN A 15 -5.96 -14.89 4.94
C ASN A 15 -4.68 -14.21 4.45
N ALA A 16 -3.94 -14.88 3.57
CA ALA A 16 -2.88 -14.24 2.81
C ALA A 16 -3.53 -13.11 2.00
N ARG A 17 -3.14 -11.87 2.29
CA ARG A 17 -3.64 -10.70 1.57
C ARG A 17 -3.21 -10.82 0.10
N GLN A 18 -4.17 -11.07 -0.78
CA GLN A 18 -3.92 -11.08 -2.21
C GLN A 18 -3.96 -9.63 -2.71
N TYR A 19 -2.78 -9.10 -3.02
CA TYR A 19 -2.63 -7.76 -3.55
C TYR A 19 -2.52 -7.82 -5.07
N THR A 20 -3.41 -7.12 -5.77
CA THR A 20 -3.27 -6.90 -7.21
C THR A 20 -1.95 -6.17 -7.46
N LEU A 21 -1.13 -6.67 -8.40
CA LEU A 21 0.09 -6.00 -8.82
C LEU A 21 -0.23 -4.97 -9.89
N TYR A 22 0.12 -3.71 -9.63
CA TYR A 22 0.15 -2.64 -10.62
C TYR A 22 1.58 -2.21 -10.90
N LYS A 23 1.96 -2.18 -12.17
CA LYS A 23 3.26 -1.68 -12.63
C LYS A 23 3.15 -0.19 -12.94
N GLN A 24 4.08 0.63 -12.45
CA GLN A 24 4.04 2.07 -12.69
C GLN A 24 4.24 2.44 -14.18
N CYS A 25 4.86 1.54 -14.95
CA CYS A 25 5.10 1.67 -16.38
C CYS A 25 4.09 0.91 -17.26
N ASP A 26 2.93 0.53 -16.73
CA ASP A 26 1.82 0.02 -17.55
C ASP A 26 1.37 1.08 -18.56
N SER A 27 1.12 0.69 -19.81
CA SER A 27 0.82 1.61 -20.90
C SER A 27 -0.45 2.44 -20.69
N ALA A 28 -1.38 1.99 -19.84
CA ALA A 28 -2.61 2.71 -19.52
C ALA A 28 -2.36 4.04 -18.76
N TRP A 29 -1.21 4.19 -18.11
CA TRP A 29 -0.89 5.37 -17.28
C TRP A 29 0.58 5.77 -17.25
N ALA A 30 1.48 4.99 -17.87
CA ALA A 30 2.92 5.23 -17.86
C ALA A 30 3.32 6.67 -18.22
N ASN A 31 2.57 7.27 -19.15
CA ASN A 31 2.84 8.60 -19.69
C ASN A 31 2.04 9.72 -18.99
N ASP A 32 1.18 9.38 -18.03
CA ASP A 32 0.43 10.40 -17.29
C ASP A 32 1.38 11.20 -16.41
N GLN A 33 1.21 12.52 -16.39
CA GLN A 33 1.96 13.43 -15.52
C GLN A 33 1.73 13.07 -14.04
N LEU A 34 2.81 12.92 -13.28
CA LEU A 34 2.77 12.62 -11.84
C LEU A 34 2.66 13.91 -11.03
N GLY A 35 1.60 14.02 -10.23
CA GLY A 35 1.32 15.22 -9.43
C GLY A 35 1.26 16.46 -10.32
N THR A 36 2.03 17.48 -9.97
CA THR A 36 2.23 18.70 -10.77
C THR A 36 3.68 18.85 -11.26
N SER A 37 4.46 17.77 -11.22
CA SER A 37 5.86 17.77 -11.65
C SER A 37 6.00 17.59 -13.18
N ALA A 38 7.23 17.59 -13.68
CA ALA A 38 7.54 17.18 -15.05
C ALA A 38 7.70 15.65 -15.22
N ASN A 39 7.63 14.88 -14.13
CA ASN A 39 7.73 13.42 -14.18
C ASN A 39 6.43 12.79 -14.68
N THR A 40 6.54 11.55 -15.16
CA THR A 40 5.41 10.68 -15.42
C THR A 40 5.26 9.61 -14.34
N ILE A 41 4.12 8.92 -14.30
CA ILE A 41 3.92 7.78 -13.40
C ILE A 41 4.97 6.69 -13.67
N CYS A 42 5.34 6.41 -14.93
CA CYS A 42 6.39 5.43 -15.19
C CYS A 42 7.74 5.87 -14.59
N ARG A 43 8.07 7.16 -14.66
CA ARG A 43 9.37 7.67 -14.21
C ARG A 43 9.52 7.70 -12.68
N ALA A 44 8.46 8.05 -11.95
CA ALA A 44 8.56 8.30 -10.50
C ALA A 44 7.34 7.84 -9.67
N GLY A 45 6.39 7.11 -10.28
CA GLY A 45 5.12 6.74 -9.67
C GLY A 45 5.14 5.49 -8.79
N CYS A 46 6.30 5.06 -8.28
CA CYS A 46 6.40 3.84 -7.49
C CYS A 46 5.51 3.90 -6.25
N LEU A 47 5.64 4.97 -5.46
CA LEU A 47 4.88 5.14 -4.24
C LEU A 47 3.37 5.14 -4.48
N ILE A 48 2.88 5.93 -5.44
CA ILE A 48 1.44 6.02 -5.69
C ILE A 48 0.87 4.73 -6.27
N SER A 49 1.68 3.95 -6.98
CA SER A 49 1.30 2.62 -7.46
C SER A 49 1.18 1.65 -6.29
N SER A 50 2.11 1.68 -5.34
CA SER A 50 2.03 0.90 -4.10
C SER A 50 0.83 1.27 -3.23
N ILE A 51 0.50 2.56 -3.11
CA ILE A 51 -0.70 3.03 -2.43
C ILE A 51 -1.97 2.57 -3.17
N ALA A 52 -2.00 2.67 -4.50
CA ALA A 52 -3.14 2.22 -5.29
C ALA A 52 -3.43 0.73 -5.10
N MET A 53 -2.39 -0.12 -5.11
CA MET A 53 -2.53 -1.56 -4.84
C MET A 53 -3.08 -1.83 -3.44
N MET A 54 -2.57 -1.10 -2.42
CA MET A 54 -3.05 -1.21 -1.04
C MET A 54 -4.54 -0.86 -0.94
N LEU A 55 -4.95 0.28 -1.47
CA LEU A 55 -6.34 0.77 -1.40
C LEU A 55 -7.31 -0.13 -2.18
N HIS A 56 -6.90 -0.56 -3.38
CA HIS A 56 -7.67 -1.45 -4.24
C HIS A 56 -8.04 -2.75 -3.53
N THR A 57 -7.10 -3.37 -2.81
CA THR A 57 -7.34 -4.61 -2.05
C THR A 57 -8.45 -4.48 -1.01
N TYR A 58 -8.73 -3.27 -0.52
CA TYR A 58 -9.78 -3.01 0.46
C TYR A 58 -11.06 -2.42 -0.16
N GLY A 59 -11.16 -2.38 -1.49
CA GLY A 59 -12.33 -1.88 -2.19
C GLY A 59 -12.54 -0.38 -2.02
N VAL A 60 -11.49 0.37 -1.65
CA VAL A 60 -11.54 1.83 -1.67
C VAL A 60 -11.67 2.29 -3.11
N VAL A 61 -12.55 3.26 -3.33
CA VAL A 61 -12.80 3.89 -4.62
C VAL A 61 -12.28 5.31 -4.56
N THR A 62 -11.57 5.74 -5.60
CA THR A 62 -11.09 7.12 -5.75
C THR A 62 -11.85 7.78 -6.88
N ASP A 63 -11.21 8.14 -8.00
CA ASP A 63 -11.90 8.54 -9.24
C ASP A 63 -12.32 7.29 -10.04
N GLY A 64 -13.14 6.42 -9.43
CA GLY A 64 -13.45 5.07 -9.92
C GLY A 64 -12.58 3.98 -9.30
N THR A 65 -12.48 2.82 -9.96
CA THR A 65 -11.59 1.72 -9.49
C THR A 65 -10.19 2.26 -9.24
N THR A 66 -9.66 2.04 -8.04
CA THR A 66 -8.35 2.58 -7.66
C THR A 66 -7.24 1.85 -8.41
N THR A 67 -6.60 2.55 -9.33
CA THR A 67 -5.41 2.19 -10.12
C THR A 67 -4.36 3.30 -9.97
N PRO A 68 -3.11 3.16 -10.45
CA PRO A 68 -2.14 4.26 -10.39
C PRO A 68 -2.66 5.55 -11.05
N LYS A 69 -3.42 5.42 -12.15
CA LYS A 69 -4.04 6.55 -12.86
C LYS A 69 -5.06 7.31 -12.01
N THR A 70 -6.04 6.58 -11.48
CA THR A 70 -7.15 7.17 -10.71
C THR A 70 -6.67 7.62 -9.34
N MET A 71 -5.67 6.94 -8.75
CA MET A 71 -5.00 7.40 -7.53
C MET A 71 -4.26 8.72 -7.77
N ASN A 72 -3.46 8.82 -8.83
CA ASN A 72 -2.77 10.07 -9.18
C ASN A 72 -3.76 11.23 -9.39
N THR A 73 -4.85 10.97 -10.10
CA THR A 73 -5.92 11.95 -10.35
C THR A 73 -6.53 12.45 -9.05
N TRP A 74 -6.86 11.53 -8.14
CA TRP A 74 -7.46 11.85 -6.86
C TRP A 74 -6.51 12.67 -5.98
N LEU A 75 -5.24 12.27 -5.91
CA LEU A 75 -4.22 12.99 -5.13
C LEU A 75 -4.03 14.42 -5.64
N ARG A 76 -4.04 14.64 -6.96
CA ARG A 76 -3.94 16.00 -7.54
C ARG A 76 -5.09 16.91 -7.10
N LYS A 77 -6.28 16.35 -6.90
CA LYS A 77 -7.48 17.11 -6.48
C LYS A 77 -7.58 17.30 -4.97
N ASN A 78 -6.93 16.44 -4.18
CA ASN A 78 -7.12 16.34 -2.73
C ASN A 78 -5.85 16.67 -1.92
N GLY A 79 -4.98 17.53 -2.45
CA GLY A 79 -3.77 17.95 -1.74
C GLY A 79 -2.77 16.80 -1.47
N GLY A 80 -2.78 15.78 -2.32
CA GLY A 80 -1.95 14.60 -2.21
C GLY A 80 -0.47 14.80 -2.58
N TYR A 81 -0.13 15.97 -3.10
CA TYR A 81 1.23 16.33 -3.51
C TYR A 81 1.66 17.69 -2.98
N ALA A 82 2.95 17.80 -2.68
CA ALA A 82 3.69 19.02 -2.42
C ALA A 82 4.87 19.13 -3.40
N SER A 83 5.30 20.36 -3.71
CA SER A 83 6.50 20.63 -4.52
C SER A 83 6.63 19.79 -5.80
N GLY A 84 5.53 19.65 -6.57
CA GLY A 84 5.49 18.80 -7.76
C GLY A 84 4.85 17.45 -7.46
N ASP A 85 5.66 16.46 -7.11
CA ASP A 85 5.26 15.05 -6.93
C ASP A 85 5.64 14.47 -5.55
N LEU A 86 6.02 15.30 -4.57
CA LEU A 86 6.25 14.81 -3.21
C LEU A 86 4.92 14.41 -2.57
N PHE A 87 4.77 13.12 -2.28
CA PHE A 87 3.55 12.58 -1.70
C PHE A 87 3.31 13.10 -0.27
N VAL A 88 2.10 13.60 -0.02
CA VAL A 88 1.66 14.03 1.31
C VAL A 88 1.04 12.83 2.03
N TRP A 89 1.78 12.22 2.96
CA TRP A 89 1.43 10.93 3.58
C TRP A 89 0.03 10.87 4.22
N ALA A 90 -0.37 11.95 4.90
CA ALA A 90 -1.68 12.03 5.54
C ALA A 90 -2.85 12.31 4.56
N SER A 91 -2.58 12.59 3.28
CA SER A 91 -3.62 12.97 2.30
C SER A 91 -4.65 11.87 2.06
N ILE A 92 -4.31 10.60 2.29
CA ILE A 92 -5.23 9.47 2.13
C ILE A 92 -5.94 9.08 3.44
N ASN A 93 -5.73 9.82 4.54
CA ASN A 93 -6.45 9.60 5.79
C ASN A 93 -7.98 9.61 5.59
N PRO A 94 -8.57 10.52 4.78
CA PRO A 94 -10.01 10.52 4.55
C PRO A 94 -10.52 9.22 3.93
N LEU A 95 -9.71 8.56 3.10
CA LEU A 95 -9.98 7.26 2.47
C LEU A 95 -9.94 6.08 3.47
N GLY A 96 -9.85 6.36 4.77
CA GLY A 96 -9.81 5.35 5.82
C GLY A 96 -8.44 4.75 6.06
N PHE A 97 -7.39 5.21 5.39
CA PHE A 97 -6.02 4.75 5.60
C PHE A 97 -5.23 5.83 6.32
N VAL A 98 -5.20 5.72 7.65
CA VAL A 98 -4.63 6.75 8.52
C VAL A 98 -3.13 6.53 8.67
N PHE A 99 -2.34 7.49 8.19
CA PHE A 99 -0.89 7.47 8.33
C PHE A 99 -0.47 7.53 9.79
N GLN A 100 0.44 6.65 10.21
CA GLN A 100 0.91 6.56 11.59
C GLN A 100 2.40 6.86 11.76
N GLY A 101 3.07 7.25 10.68
CA GLY A 101 4.48 7.62 10.71
C GLY A 101 5.40 6.59 10.08
N TRP A 102 6.68 6.85 10.30
CA TRP A 102 7.81 6.06 9.81
C TRP A 102 8.33 5.13 10.90
N ILE A 103 8.83 3.98 10.48
CA ILE A 103 9.31 2.90 11.33
C ILE A 103 10.58 2.30 10.76
N THR A 104 11.35 1.63 11.61
CA THR A 104 12.53 0.89 11.17
C THR A 104 12.14 -0.39 10.43
N THR A 105 13.08 -0.95 9.66
CA THR A 105 12.90 -2.24 8.98
C THR A 105 12.52 -3.37 9.95
N THR A 106 13.11 -3.39 11.15
CA THR A 106 12.77 -4.39 12.18
C THR A 106 11.31 -4.29 12.61
N GLN A 107 10.77 -3.06 12.71
CA GLN A 107 9.39 -2.83 13.10
C GLN A 107 8.36 -3.16 12.02
N ALA A 108 8.77 -3.20 10.74
CA ALA A 108 7.89 -3.47 9.61
C ALA A 108 7.14 -4.80 9.76
N LYS A 109 7.82 -5.87 10.19
CA LYS A 109 7.22 -7.19 10.42
C LYS A 109 6.15 -7.13 11.51
N TYR A 110 6.47 -6.53 12.66
CA TYR A 110 5.51 -6.40 13.77
C TYR A 110 4.27 -5.57 13.39
N LYS A 111 4.43 -4.51 12.60
CA LYS A 111 3.27 -3.74 12.10
C LYS A 111 2.44 -4.55 11.11
N PHE A 112 3.09 -5.31 10.23
CA PHE A 112 2.40 -6.20 9.30
C PHE A 112 1.62 -7.30 10.03
N ASP A 113 2.21 -7.96 11.03
CA ASP A 113 1.56 -8.99 11.86
C ASP A 113 0.38 -8.45 12.66
N ALA A 114 0.48 -7.20 13.11
CA ALA A 114 -0.64 -6.48 13.74
C ALA A 114 -1.77 -6.12 12.76
N GLY A 115 -1.70 -6.56 11.52
CA GLY A 115 -2.70 -6.30 10.50
C GLY A 115 -2.64 -4.88 9.93
N LEU A 116 -1.55 -4.16 10.10
CA LEU A 116 -1.38 -2.82 9.51
C LEU A 116 -0.85 -2.93 8.07
N HIS A 117 -0.83 -1.81 7.35
CA HIS A 117 -0.34 -1.77 5.97
C HIS A 117 0.99 -1.07 5.90
N VAL A 118 1.96 -1.70 5.24
CA VAL A 118 3.36 -1.27 5.27
C VAL A 118 3.84 -1.00 3.84
N ILE A 119 4.41 0.19 3.64
CA ILE A 119 5.11 0.59 2.42
C ILE A 119 6.59 0.66 2.76
N LEU A 120 7.40 -0.17 2.11
CA LEU A 120 8.84 -0.19 2.33
C LEU A 120 9.51 0.87 1.47
N ASN A 121 10.49 1.56 2.04
CA ASN A 121 11.41 2.43 1.33
C ASN A 121 12.73 1.67 1.11
N VAL A 122 13.04 1.37 -0.13
CA VAL A 122 14.17 0.50 -0.54
C VAL A 122 15.17 1.28 -1.39
N ASN A 123 16.28 0.63 -1.77
CA ASN A 123 17.32 1.22 -2.62
C ASN A 123 17.83 2.56 -2.06
N ASN A 124 18.15 2.58 -0.76
CA ASN A 124 18.65 3.76 -0.03
C ASN A 124 17.74 4.99 -0.06
N GLY A 125 16.42 4.82 -0.18
CA GLY A 125 15.47 5.93 -0.21
C GLY A 125 14.88 6.25 -1.57
N GLY A 126 15.35 5.58 -2.63
CA GLY A 126 15.02 5.91 -4.01
C GLY A 126 13.78 5.21 -4.56
N HIS A 127 13.21 4.24 -3.84
CA HIS A 127 12.10 3.44 -4.36
C HIS A 127 11.13 2.99 -3.26
N TYR A 128 9.86 2.89 -3.61
CA TYR A 128 8.80 2.48 -2.69
C TYR A 128 8.07 1.25 -3.22
N VAL A 129 7.82 0.29 -2.33
CA VAL A 129 7.17 -0.99 -2.65
C VAL A 129 6.14 -1.36 -1.59
N LEU A 130 5.09 -2.08 -1.99
CA LEU A 130 4.07 -2.55 -1.06
C LEU A 130 4.52 -3.88 -0.44
N MET A 131 4.62 -3.96 0.89
CA MET A 131 4.88 -5.22 1.59
C MET A 131 3.64 -6.11 1.55
N THR A 132 3.80 -7.36 1.11
CA THR A 132 2.69 -8.32 0.96
C THR A 132 2.80 -9.51 1.92
N SER A 133 4.00 -9.85 2.34
CA SER A 133 4.30 -10.81 3.43
C SER A 133 5.81 -10.76 3.74
N TYR A 134 6.32 -11.68 4.55
CA TYR A 134 7.75 -11.88 4.74
C TYR A 134 8.05 -13.34 5.11
N SER A 135 9.31 -13.75 4.94
CA SER A 135 9.85 -15.03 5.40
C SER A 135 11.27 -14.80 5.93
N GLY A 136 11.48 -15.08 7.22
CA GLY A 136 12.74 -14.73 7.87
C GLY A 136 13.02 -13.23 7.75
N ASP A 137 14.19 -12.86 7.21
CA ASP A 137 14.62 -11.48 6.95
C ASP A 137 14.35 -10.98 5.53
N THR A 138 13.57 -11.74 4.75
CA THR A 138 13.18 -11.38 3.40
C THR A 138 11.73 -10.90 3.39
N PHE A 139 11.52 -9.68 2.91
CA PHE A 139 10.21 -9.09 2.68
C PHE A 139 9.71 -9.48 1.29
N ASN A 140 8.51 -10.05 1.20
CA ASN A 140 7.82 -10.23 -0.08
C ASN A 140 7.05 -8.94 -0.39
N VAL A 141 7.08 -8.52 -1.65
CA VAL A 141 6.55 -7.23 -2.07
C VAL A 141 5.82 -7.31 -3.41
N ASN A 142 4.89 -6.38 -3.61
CA ASN A 142 4.50 -5.94 -4.94
C ASN A 142 5.33 -4.73 -5.31
N ASP A 143 6.31 -4.92 -6.19
CA ASP A 143 7.18 -3.86 -6.70
C ASP A 143 6.60 -3.25 -7.99
N PRO A 144 6.23 -1.97 -8.01
CA PRO A 144 5.67 -1.33 -9.19
C PRO A 144 6.71 -0.94 -10.24
N GLY A 145 7.98 -0.76 -9.86
CA GLY A 145 9.05 -0.25 -10.73
C GLY A 145 9.92 -1.34 -11.35
N TYR A 146 10.18 -2.43 -10.62
CA TYR A 146 11.11 -3.48 -11.03
C TYR A 146 10.44 -4.85 -11.15
N SER A 147 10.99 -5.74 -11.96
CA SER A 147 10.58 -7.15 -12.02
C SER A 147 11.17 -7.92 -10.84
N ARG A 148 10.73 -7.57 -9.64
CA ARG A 148 11.27 -8.05 -8.36
C ARG A 148 10.12 -8.28 -7.38
N SER A 149 10.18 -9.36 -6.62
CA SER A 149 9.13 -9.75 -5.67
C SER A 149 9.61 -9.83 -4.22
N THR A 150 10.90 -9.63 -3.96
CA THR A 150 11.48 -9.73 -2.62
C THR A 150 12.60 -8.73 -2.38
N TYR A 151 12.77 -8.29 -1.14
CA TYR A 151 13.92 -7.50 -0.67
C TYR A 151 14.40 -8.05 0.67
N SER A 152 15.72 -8.17 0.87
CA SER A 152 16.26 -8.49 2.21
C SER A 152 16.25 -7.26 3.10
N ALA A 153 16.25 -7.48 4.43
CA ALA A 153 16.14 -6.39 5.40
C ALA A 153 17.22 -5.30 5.28
N ASN A 154 18.43 -5.63 4.82
CA ASN A 154 19.50 -4.66 4.57
C ASN A 154 19.26 -3.75 3.35
N GLU A 155 18.33 -4.10 2.46
CA GLU A 155 17.96 -3.28 1.30
C GLU A 155 16.81 -2.32 1.62
N VAL A 156 16.15 -2.52 2.76
CA VAL A 156 15.09 -1.65 3.27
C VAL A 156 15.71 -0.60 4.17
N LYS A 157 15.62 0.66 3.78
CA LYS A 157 16.10 1.80 4.56
C LYS A 157 15.19 2.06 5.77
N GLU A 158 13.89 2.12 5.51
CA GLU A 158 12.84 2.38 6.49
C GLU A 158 11.49 1.95 5.90
N ALA A 159 10.41 2.07 6.68
CA ALA A 159 9.08 1.84 6.17
C ALA A 159 8.08 2.86 6.73
N ALA A 160 7.03 3.11 5.96
CA ALA A 160 5.86 3.85 6.39
C ALA A 160 4.70 2.88 6.64
N TYR A 161 3.79 3.24 7.55
CA TYR A 161 2.64 2.39 7.81
C TYR A 161 1.32 3.14 8.02
N TYR A 162 0.24 2.43 7.71
CA TYR A 162 -1.14 2.90 7.79
C TYR A 162 -2.00 1.96 8.63
N VAL A 163 -2.94 2.55 9.36
CA VAL A 163 -4.07 1.86 9.97
C VAL A 163 -5.28 1.99 9.05
N HIS A 164 -5.94 0.89 8.73
CA HIS A 164 -7.21 0.93 8.02
C HIS A 164 -8.37 1.10 9.02
N SER A 165 -8.94 2.29 9.04
CA SER A 165 -10.12 2.68 9.81
C SER A 165 -11.36 2.75 8.92
N LYS A 166 -12.18 1.71 8.99
CA LYS A 166 -13.50 1.68 8.32
C LYS A 166 -14.41 2.80 8.82
N ILE A 167 -14.28 3.19 10.09
CA ILE A 167 -15.06 4.30 10.68
C ILE A 167 -14.69 5.62 10.01
N THR A 168 -13.39 5.87 9.82
CA THR A 168 -12.92 7.09 9.14
C THR A 168 -13.44 7.13 7.71
N TYR A 169 -13.34 6.01 6.98
CA TYR A 169 -13.89 5.94 5.62
C TYR A 169 -15.40 6.23 5.59
N PHE A 170 -16.17 5.57 6.45
CA PHE A 170 -17.63 5.71 6.52
C PHE A 170 -18.08 7.13 6.84
N LYS A 171 -17.44 7.78 7.83
CA LYS A 171 -17.73 9.17 8.19
C LYS A 171 -17.54 10.11 7.00
N ASN A 172 -16.39 10.00 6.33
CA ASN A 172 -16.03 10.92 5.24
C ASN A 172 -16.78 10.66 3.93
N HIS A 173 -17.16 9.42 3.61
CA HIS A 173 -17.68 9.06 2.29
C HIS A 173 -19.16 8.64 2.27
N VAL A 174 -19.71 8.23 3.41
CA VAL A 174 -21.12 7.83 3.51
C VAL A 174 -21.93 8.89 4.23
N LEU A 175 -21.41 9.38 5.36
CA LEU A 175 -22.10 10.38 6.16
C LEU A 175 -21.76 11.82 5.74
N ASN A 176 -20.60 12.04 5.11
CA ASN A 176 -20.06 13.36 4.78
C ASN A 176 -19.90 14.28 6.01
N ILE A 177 -19.45 13.71 7.13
CA ILE A 177 -19.21 14.42 8.41
C ILE A 177 -17.84 14.10 9.01
#